data_AF-A0A1V2NX44-F1
#
_entry.id   AF-A0A1V2NX44-F1
#
_cell.length_a   1.000
_cell.length_b   1.000
_cell.length_c   1.000
_cell.angle_alpha   90.00
_cell.angle_beta   90.00
_cell.angle_gamma   90.00
#
_symmetry.space_group_name_H-M   'P 1'
#
loop_
_entity.id
_entity.type
_entity.pdbx_description
1 polymer ?
#
loop_
_entity_poly.entity_id
_entity_poly.type
_entity_poly.pdbx_seq_one_letter_code
_entity_poly.pdbx_strand_id
1 'polypeptide(L)' 'MADLRNRRRRIPGGRTGAPVQQGHALRRVDLACGHTQRDRIAHAGDHVWCEADCADWVRVVTVHE' A
#
# COMPACT_ATOMS: atom_id res chain seq x y z
N MET A 1 -30.10 -15.14 -17.03
CA MET A 1 -29.68 -15.37 -15.63
C MET A 1 -29.29 -16.83 -15.50
N ALA A 2 -28.00 -17.12 -15.27
CA ALA A 2 -27.49 -18.48 -15.18
C ALA A 2 -27.33 -18.90 -13.71
N ASP A 3 -27.81 -20.10 -13.41
CA ASP A 3 -27.97 -20.74 -12.11
C ASP A 3 -26.62 -20.90 -11.35
N LEU A 4 -26.54 -20.37 -10.12
CA LEU A 4 -25.37 -20.38 -9.24
C LEU A 4 -25.34 -21.63 -8.33
N ARG A 5 -25.54 -22.82 -8.90
CA ARG A 5 -25.41 -24.10 -8.17
C ARG A 5 -24.26 -24.94 -8.70
N ASN A 6 -23.03 -24.47 -8.52
CA ASN A 6 -21.85 -25.33 -8.62
C ASN A 6 -21.25 -25.60 -7.24
N ARG A 7 -21.70 -26.73 -6.68
CA ARG A 7 -21.24 -27.37 -5.46
C ARG A 7 -19.74 -27.70 -5.58
N ARG A 8 -18.95 -27.26 -4.59
CA ARG A 8 -17.70 -27.90 -4.14
C ARG A 8 -16.69 -28.28 -5.24
N ARG A 9 -16.23 -27.31 -6.04
CA ARG A 9 -14.90 -27.47 -6.66
C ARG A 9 -13.86 -27.33 -5.54
N ARG A 10 -13.37 -28.47 -5.06
CA ARG A 10 -12.25 -28.56 -4.12
C ARG A 10 -11.01 -28.04 -4.88
N ILE A 11 -10.65 -26.78 -4.64
CA ILE A 11 -9.46 -26.15 -5.21
C ILE A 11 -8.26 -27.02 -4.79
N PRO A 12 -7.48 -27.60 -5.72
CA PRO A 12 -6.33 -28.42 -5.37
C PRO A 12 -5.34 -27.59 -4.55
N GLY A 13 -5.19 -27.93 -3.27
CA GLY A 13 -4.34 -27.22 -2.30
C GLY A 13 -2.85 -27.51 -2.50
N GLY A 14 -2.33 -27.24 -3.71
CA GLY A 14 -0.94 -27.47 -4.08
C GLY A 14 -0.27 -26.18 -4.54
N ARG A 15 0.53 -25.58 -3.65
CA ARG A 15 1.62 -24.63 -3.96
C ARG A 15 1.26 -23.33 -4.70
N THR A 16 0.16 -22.66 -4.38
CA THR A 16 0.19 -21.19 -4.40
C THR A 16 0.76 -20.75 -3.06
N GLY A 17 1.95 -20.14 -3.11
CA GLY A 17 2.76 -19.72 -1.96
C GLY A 17 1.95 -18.99 -0.89
N ALA A 18 2.48 -19.00 0.33
CA ALA A 18 1.92 -18.41 1.54
C ALA A 18 0.99 -17.23 1.24
N PRO A 19 -0.19 -17.13 1.89
CA PRO A 19 -1.10 -16.01 1.68
C PRO A 19 -0.28 -14.73 1.72
N VAL A 20 -0.21 -14.01 0.60
CA VAL A 20 0.46 -12.72 0.52
C VAL A 20 -0.18 -11.91 1.63
N GLN A 21 0.60 -11.60 2.68
CA GLN A 21 0.15 -10.64 3.67
C GLN A 21 -0.10 -9.37 2.87
N GLN A 22 -1.38 -9.00 2.74
CA GLN A 22 -1.74 -7.74 2.12
C GLN A 22 -0.97 -6.69 2.92
N GLY A 23 0.01 -6.05 2.26
CA GLY A 23 0.91 -5.12 2.91
C GLY A 23 0.12 -4.03 3.62
N HIS A 24 0.75 -3.37 4.60
CA HIS A 24 0.16 -2.30 5.40
C HIS A 24 -0.71 -1.35 4.55
N ALA A 25 -1.86 -0.93 5.09
CA ALA A 25 -2.74 0.02 4.42
C ALA A 25 -1.94 1.26 4.00
N LEU A 26 -2.21 1.78 2.79
CA LEU A 26 -1.58 3.01 2.32
C LEU A 26 -2.04 4.18 3.19
N ARG A 27 -1.11 4.77 3.94
CA ARG A 27 -1.34 5.94 4.79
C ARG A 27 -1.05 7.20 4.01
N ARG A 28 -1.70 8.31 4.38
CA ARG A 28 -1.46 9.60 3.75
C ARG A 28 -0.30 10.29 4.48
N VAL A 29 0.69 10.79 3.73
CA VAL A 29 1.94 11.31 4.26
C VAL A 29 2.21 12.70 3.70
N ASP A 30 2.30 13.69 4.59
CA ASP A 30 2.61 15.07 4.24
C ASP A 30 4.13 15.32 4.29
N LEU A 31 4.66 15.90 3.23
CA LEU A 31 6.08 16.19 3.04
C LEU A 31 6.39 17.65 3.33
N ALA A 32 7.64 17.94 3.71
CA ALA A 32 8.11 19.28 4.01
C ALA A 32 8.05 20.24 2.80
N CYS A 33 8.03 19.70 1.58
CA CYS A 33 7.83 20.47 0.36
C CYS A 33 6.37 20.88 0.11
N GLY A 34 5.44 20.49 1.00
CA GLY A 34 4.01 20.79 0.88
C GLY A 34 3.20 19.77 0.05
N HIS A 35 3.86 18.79 -0.55
CA HIS A 35 3.18 17.70 -1.25
C HIS A 35 2.69 16.62 -0.28
N THR A 36 1.62 15.95 -0.68
CA THR A 36 1.09 14.78 0.03
C THR A 36 1.17 13.56 -0.86
N GLN A 37 1.68 12.44 -0.35
CA GLN A 37 1.70 11.16 -1.05
C GLN A 37 1.18 10.01 -0.17
N ARG A 38 1.09 8.82 -0.75
CA ARG A 38 0.62 7.62 -0.05
C ARG A 38 1.77 6.65 0.17
N ASP A 39 2.09 6.39 1.43
CA ASP A 39 3.18 5.48 1.79
C ASP A 39 2.70 4.47 2.86
N ARG A 40 3.27 3.27 2.82
CA ARG A 40 2.93 2.18 3.74
C ARG A 40 3.86 2.12 4.95
N ILE A 41 5.06 2.64 4.82
CA ILE A 41 6.19 2.41 5.72
C ILE A 41 6.67 3.71 6.35
N ALA A 42 6.58 4.84 5.63
CA ALA A 42 7.12 6.12 6.09
C ALA A 42 6.54 6.59 7.43
N HIS A 43 7.40 7.13 8.28
CA HIS A 43 7.07 7.77 9.56
C HIS A 43 7.45 9.25 9.55
N ALA A 44 6.89 10.02 10.49
CA ALA A 44 7.29 11.40 10.68
C ALA A 44 8.79 11.51 10.96
N GLY A 45 9.50 12.33 10.17
CA GLY A 45 10.94 12.50 10.25
C GLY A 45 11.76 11.73 9.21
N ASP A 46 11.20 10.72 8.56
CA ASP A 46 11.89 9.98 7.48
C ASP A 46 12.12 10.87 6.26
N HIS A 47 13.13 10.55 5.44
CA HIS A 47 13.28 11.15 4.12
C HIS A 47 12.74 10.19 3.08
N VAL A 48 11.77 10.66 2.30
CA VAL A 48 11.16 9.90 1.22
C VAL A 48 11.33 10.66 -0.08
N TRP A 49 11.49 9.92 -1.17
CA TRP A 49 11.49 10.51 -2.50
C TRP A 49 10.10 11.13 -2.75
N CYS A 50 10.09 12.42 -3.09
CA CYS A 50 8.86 13.08 -3.50
C CYS A 50 8.58 12.73 -4.97
N GLU A 51 7.51 11.98 -5.22
CA GLU A 51 7.11 11.54 -6.57
C GLU A 51 6.48 12.66 -7.43
N ALA A 52 6.24 13.84 -6.85
CA ALA A 52 5.78 15.01 -7.58
C ALA A 52 6.96 15.75 -8.26
N ASP A 53 6.78 17.02 -8.60
CA ASP A 53 7.75 17.81 -9.39
C ASP A 53 9.06 18.14 -8.67
N CYS A 54 9.19 17.79 -7.38
CA CYS A 54 10.41 18.07 -6.61
C CYS A 54 11.59 17.19 -7.03
N ALA A 55 11.33 15.93 -7.42
CA ALA A 55 12.37 14.95 -7.76
C ALA A 55 13.57 14.96 -6.78
N ASP A 56 13.26 14.99 -5.48
CA ASP A 56 14.25 15.06 -4.40
C ASP A 56 13.79 14.28 -3.16
N TRP A 57 14.73 14.01 -2.26
CA TRP A 57 14.49 13.38 -0.96
C TRP A 57 13.96 14.41 0.04
N VAL A 58 12.68 14.32 0.37
CA VAL A 58 12.00 15.28 1.23
C VAL A 58 11.64 14.64 2.56
N ARG A 59 11.79 15.42 3.63
CA ARG A 59 11.43 14.98 4.98
C ARG A 59 9.91 14.89 5.14
N VAL A 60 9.45 13.80 5.75
CA VAL A 60 8.06 13.61 6.17
C VAL A 60 7.78 14.46 7.40
N VAL A 61 6.68 15.23 7.33
CA VAL A 61 6.21 16.09 8.43
C VAL A 61 5.15 15.38 9.25
N THR A 62 4.13 14.83 8.60
CA THR A 62 2.96 14.23 9.27
C THR A 62 2.51 12.97 8.53
N VAL A 63 2.06 11.98 9.29
CA VAL A 63 1.41 10.77 8.76
C VAL A 63 -0.02 10.72 9.32
N HIS A 64 -0.99 10.48 8.45
CA HIS A 64 -2.40 10.33 8.81
C HIS A 64 -2.77 8.84 8.72
N GLU A 65 -3.28 8.29 9.83
CA GLU A 65 -3.70 6.90 9.99
C GLU A 65 -5.18 6.66 9.67
#